data_AF-A0A1Q8ISC9-F1
#
_entry.id   AF-A0A1Q8ISC9-F1
#
_cell.length_a   1.000
_cell.length_b   1.000
_cell.length_c   1.000
_cell.angle_alpha   90.00
_cell.angle_beta   90.00
_cell.angle_gamma   90.00
#
_symmetry.space_group_name_H-M   'P 1'
#
loop_
_entity.id
_entity.type
_entity.pdbx_description
1 polymer ?
#
loop_
_entity_poly.entity_id
_entity_poly.type
_entity_poly.pdbx_seq_one_letter_code
_entity_poly.pdbx_strand_id
1 'polypeptide(L)'
;MARLARLYVPDQPQHVILRGLDQQPAFVDDQDYELFIDCLKAASRDHHLSIHAYALMPGAVQLLVTPTEESSLPKAMQAVGRRYVAHFNRRYARRGTLWEGRYRATVIEGERYFLLASRVVEMCPVRAQLVSSPEDYRWSSYRHHIGLTLDSLITDHPLYWSLGNTPFERQRAYRELCEQPLDEREASQLQQATLKGWVLGSDTYREWAARAANRRVSPLPRGRPRKVRETPHTQ
;
A
#
# COMPACT_ATOMS: atom_id res chain seq x y z
N MET A 1 -15.41 -14.42 -14.94
CA MET A 1 -14.04 -14.23 -15.49
C MET A 1 -13.04 -14.61 -14.41
N ALA A 2 -12.06 -15.49 -14.69
CA ALA A 2 -11.07 -15.89 -13.71
C ALA A 2 -10.27 -14.67 -13.22
N ARG A 3 -10.24 -14.46 -11.91
CA ARG A 3 -9.61 -13.29 -11.29
C ARG A 3 -8.09 -13.51 -11.23
N LEU A 4 -7.30 -12.54 -11.66
CA LEU A 4 -5.84 -12.65 -11.59
C LEU A 4 -5.36 -12.92 -10.16
N ALA A 5 -4.32 -13.76 -10.04
CA ALA A 5 -3.56 -13.92 -8.81
C ALA A 5 -3.03 -12.56 -8.34
N ARG A 6 -2.75 -12.43 -7.05
CA ARG A 6 -2.15 -11.19 -6.54
C ARG A 6 -0.70 -11.14 -6.98
N LEU A 7 -0.26 -9.97 -7.45
CA LEU A 7 1.12 -9.83 -7.90
C LEU A 7 2.04 -9.90 -6.69
N TYR A 8 3.06 -10.74 -6.77
CA TYR A 8 4.11 -10.83 -5.79
C TYR A 8 5.46 -10.83 -6.50
N VAL A 9 6.38 -10.05 -5.97
CA VAL A 9 7.81 -10.07 -6.30
C VAL A 9 8.53 -10.13 -4.96
N PRO A 10 9.46 -11.08 -4.75
CA PRO A 10 10.15 -11.25 -3.47
C PRO A 10 10.83 -9.98 -2.98
N ASP A 11 10.66 -9.68 -1.69
CA ASP A 11 11.33 -8.58 -0.98
C ASP A 11 11.14 -7.19 -1.61
N GLN A 12 10.07 -7.00 -2.38
CA GLN A 12 9.75 -5.71 -2.98
C GLN A 12 8.60 -5.02 -2.23
N PRO A 13 8.72 -3.68 -2.01
CA PRO A 13 7.66 -2.93 -1.37
C PRO A 13 6.39 -2.91 -2.23
N GLN A 14 5.26 -2.88 -1.55
CA GLN A 14 3.93 -2.85 -2.13
C GLN A 14 3.08 -1.76 -1.51
N HIS A 15 2.43 -0.97 -2.35
CA HIS A 15 1.38 -0.05 -1.92
C HIS A 15 0.03 -0.77 -1.97
N VAL A 16 -0.73 -0.70 -0.88
CA VAL A 16 -1.95 -1.48 -0.65
C VAL A 16 -3.12 -0.57 -0.27
N ILE A 17 -4.28 -0.80 -0.91
CA ILE A 17 -5.53 -0.08 -0.65
C ILE A 17 -6.62 -1.08 -0.27
N LEU A 18 -7.29 -0.83 0.84
CA LEU A 18 -8.54 -1.50 1.22
C LEU A 18 -9.64 -0.44 1.39
N ARG A 19 -10.76 -0.59 0.69
CA ARG A 19 -11.86 0.38 0.67
C ARG A 19 -13.09 -0.15 1.39
N GLY A 20 -13.69 0.69 2.23
CA GLY A 20 -14.98 0.46 2.89
C GLY A 20 -16.12 0.42 1.88
N LEU A 21 -17.09 -0.45 2.12
CA LEU A 21 -18.23 -0.66 1.24
C LEU A 21 -19.13 0.58 1.18
N ASP A 22 -19.52 1.00 -0.02
CA ASP A 22 -20.53 2.04 -0.28
C ASP A 22 -20.27 3.38 0.44
N GLN A 23 -19.01 3.80 0.55
CA GLN A 23 -18.60 5.01 1.29
C GLN A 23 -18.99 5.00 2.78
N GLN A 24 -19.38 3.84 3.32
CA GLN A 24 -19.72 3.73 4.73
C GLN A 24 -18.45 3.73 5.57
N PRO A 25 -18.50 4.33 6.78
CA PRO A 25 -17.37 4.27 7.69
C PRO A 25 -17.11 2.81 8.07
N ALA A 26 -15.89 2.37 7.80
CA ALA A 26 -15.29 1.17 8.34
C ALA A 26 -14.75 1.39 9.77
N PHE A 27 -14.65 2.64 10.21
CA PHE A 27 -14.26 3.05 11.56
C PHE A 27 -15.19 4.17 12.04
N VAL A 28 -15.88 3.97 13.16
CA VAL A 28 -16.87 4.91 13.72
C VAL A 28 -16.30 5.66 14.92
N ASP A 29 -15.58 4.95 15.79
CA ASP A 29 -14.97 5.52 17.00
C ASP A 29 -13.53 5.00 17.21
N ASP A 30 -12.88 5.47 18.26
CA ASP A 30 -11.47 5.17 18.55
C ASP A 30 -11.20 3.67 18.76
N GLN A 31 -12.16 2.95 19.33
CA GLN A 31 -12.01 1.54 19.64
C GLN A 31 -11.94 0.71 18.35
N ASP A 32 -12.61 1.16 17.29
CA ASP A 32 -12.52 0.54 15.96
C ASP A 32 -11.10 0.68 15.39
N TYR A 33 -10.51 1.87 15.47
CA TYR A 33 -9.15 2.11 14.97
C TYR A 33 -8.11 1.33 15.78
N GLU A 34 -8.20 1.38 17.11
CA GLU A 34 -7.31 0.63 18.01
C GLU A 34 -7.36 -0.88 17.74
N LEU A 35 -8.57 -1.44 17.64
CA LEU A 35 -8.75 -2.86 17.37
C LEU A 35 -8.19 -3.25 15.99
N PHE A 36 -8.35 -2.39 14.98
CA PHE A 36 -7.79 -2.66 13.66
C PHE A 36 -6.28 -2.66 13.67
N ILE A 37 -5.65 -1.70 14.35
CA ILE A 37 -4.19 -1.64 14.54
C ILE A 37 -3.71 -2.90 15.27
N ASP A 38 -4.40 -3.34 16.32
CA ASP A 38 -4.07 -4.57 17.04
C ASP A 38 -4.20 -5.82 16.16
N CYS A 39 -5.25 -5.89 15.34
CA CYS A 39 -5.42 -6.97 14.38
C CYS A 39 -4.30 -6.96 13.33
N LEU A 40 -3.93 -5.79 12.83
CA LEU A 40 -2.87 -5.61 11.83
C LEU A 40 -1.50 -5.98 12.42
N LYS A 41 -1.22 -5.58 13.65
CA LYS A 41 0.01 -5.90 14.38
C LYS A 41 0.17 -7.39 14.67
N ALA A 42 -0.91 -8.07 15.06
CA ALA A 42 -0.87 -9.53 15.23
C ALA A 42 -0.67 -10.21 13.87
N ALA A 43 -1.45 -9.83 12.86
CA ALA A 43 -1.39 -10.42 11.54
C ALA A 43 -0.06 -10.19 10.82
N SER A 44 0.58 -9.03 11.02
CA SER A 44 1.88 -8.72 10.43
C SER A 44 3.00 -9.59 11.01
N ARG A 45 2.96 -9.84 12.32
CA ARG A 45 3.88 -10.75 13.01
C ARG A 45 3.69 -12.20 12.59
N ASP A 46 2.45 -12.69 12.61
CA ASP A 46 2.10 -14.09 12.31
C ASP A 46 2.39 -14.49 10.86
N HIS A 47 2.51 -13.50 9.96
CA HIS A 47 2.67 -13.72 8.52
C HIS A 47 3.89 -13.02 7.92
N HIS A 48 4.84 -12.58 8.74
CA HIS A 48 6.10 -11.97 8.28
C HIS A 48 5.88 -10.86 7.25
N LEU A 49 5.02 -9.90 7.60
CA LEU A 49 4.72 -8.74 6.77
C LEU A 49 5.30 -7.50 7.43
N SER A 50 6.27 -6.86 6.79
CA SER A 50 6.80 -5.58 7.26
C SER A 50 5.81 -4.48 6.90
N ILE A 51 5.34 -3.71 7.88
CA ILE A 51 4.52 -2.51 7.66
C ILE A 51 5.46 -1.30 7.75
N HIS A 52 5.59 -0.55 6.66
CA HIS A 52 6.46 0.62 6.61
C HIS A 52 5.69 1.91 6.84
N ALA A 53 4.47 2.03 6.32
CA ALA A 53 3.60 3.18 6.56
C ALA A 53 2.13 2.77 6.51
N TYR A 54 1.27 3.49 7.22
CA TYR A 54 -0.18 3.32 7.14
C TYR A 54 -0.93 4.63 7.34
N ALA A 55 -2.15 4.68 6.82
CA ALA A 55 -3.19 5.62 7.22
C ALA A 55 -4.56 4.91 7.21
N LEU A 56 -5.23 4.94 8.36
CA LEU A 56 -6.59 4.40 8.53
C LEU A 56 -7.57 5.58 8.49
N MET A 57 -8.24 5.78 7.36
CA MET A 57 -9.30 6.77 7.21
C MET A 57 -10.67 6.13 7.41
N PRO A 58 -11.74 6.89 7.76
CA PRO A 58 -13.05 6.32 8.05
C PRO A 58 -13.54 5.33 6.99
N GLY A 59 -13.34 5.61 5.70
CA GLY A 59 -13.77 4.76 4.59
C GLY A 59 -12.66 3.97 3.88
N ALA A 60 -11.39 4.05 4.30
CA ALA A 60 -10.31 3.38 3.58
C ALA A 60 -9.04 3.20 4.41
N VAL A 61 -8.31 2.14 4.11
CA VAL A 61 -7.00 1.83 4.67
C VAL A 61 -5.95 1.88 3.55
N GLN A 62 -4.88 2.62 3.79
CA GLN A 62 -3.72 2.74 2.92
C GLN A 62 -2.52 2.16 3.66
N LEU A 63 -1.76 1.26 3.03
CA LEU A 63 -0.56 0.66 3.61
C LEU A 63 0.59 0.69 2.61
N LEU A 64 1.81 0.86 3.12
CA LEU A 64 3.06 0.55 2.43
C LEU A 64 3.72 -0.60 3.16
N VAL A 65 3.95 -1.72 2.48
CA VAL A 65 4.36 -2.98 3.11
C VAL A 65 5.43 -3.70 2.30
N THR A 66 6.25 -4.53 2.92
CA THR A 66 7.11 -5.49 2.22
C THR A 66 6.80 -6.90 2.71
N PRO A 67 6.20 -7.77 1.87
CA PRO A 67 5.97 -9.16 2.21
C PRO A 67 7.25 -10.00 2.05
N THR A 68 7.60 -10.78 3.06
CA THR A 68 8.72 -11.74 2.98
C THR A 68 8.39 -12.95 2.12
N GLU A 69 7.12 -13.37 2.08
CA GLU A 69 6.64 -14.48 1.27
C GLU A 69 5.44 -14.08 0.40
N GLU A 70 5.18 -14.85 -0.66
CA GLU A 70 3.98 -14.67 -1.51
C GLU A 70 2.70 -14.69 -0.68
N SER A 71 2.69 -15.47 0.40
CA SER A 71 1.53 -15.66 1.27
C SER A 71 1.39 -14.61 2.37
N SER A 72 2.42 -13.81 2.66
CA SER A 72 2.46 -12.86 3.79
C SER A 72 1.32 -11.85 3.75
N LEU A 73 1.24 -11.04 2.70
CA LEU A 73 0.20 -10.02 2.57
C LEU A 73 -1.22 -10.63 2.43
N PRO A 74 -1.45 -11.66 1.60
CA PRO A 74 -2.77 -12.30 1.51
C PRO A 74 -3.29 -12.86 2.84
N LYS A 75 -2.45 -13.57 3.60
CA LYS A 75 -2.84 -14.17 4.89
C LYS A 75 -3.02 -13.10 5.95
N ALA A 76 -2.15 -12.10 6.03
CA ALA A 76 -2.29 -10.99 6.97
C ALA A 76 -3.62 -10.25 6.79
N MET A 77 -3.93 -9.82 5.57
CA MET A 77 -5.19 -9.11 5.31
C MET A 77 -6.43 -10.00 5.52
N GLN A 78 -6.31 -11.31 5.31
CA GLN A 78 -7.39 -12.25 5.62
C GLN A 78 -7.60 -12.38 7.14
N ALA A 79 -6.53 -12.48 7.93
CA ALA A 79 -6.59 -12.55 9.38
C ALA A 79 -7.20 -11.28 9.98
N VAL A 80 -6.77 -10.10 9.52
CA VAL A 80 -7.36 -8.80 9.88
C VAL A 80 -8.86 -8.78 9.55
N GLY A 81 -9.22 -9.12 8.31
CA GLY A 81 -10.60 -9.12 7.87
C GLY A 81 -11.50 -10.05 8.70
N ARG A 82 -11.01 -11.25 9.05
CA ARG A 82 -11.76 -12.21 9.87
C ARG A 82 -12.02 -11.69 11.29
N ARG A 83 -11.02 -11.10 11.94
CA ARG A 83 -11.13 -10.62 13.32
C ARG A 83 -11.91 -9.32 13.40
N TYR A 84 -11.50 -8.32 12.62
CA TYR A 84 -12.07 -6.98 12.67
C TYR A 84 -13.51 -6.92 12.19
N VAL A 85 -13.82 -7.48 11.02
CA VAL A 85 -15.19 -7.41 10.45
C VAL A 85 -16.19 -8.18 11.33
N ALA A 86 -15.77 -9.30 11.92
CA ALA A 86 -16.62 -10.04 12.85
C ALA A 86 -16.92 -9.23 14.13
N HIS A 87 -15.93 -8.50 14.65
CA HIS A 87 -16.13 -7.60 15.79
C HIS A 87 -17.04 -6.43 15.43
N PHE A 88 -16.73 -5.72 14.34
CA PHE A 88 -17.48 -4.55 13.87
C PHE A 88 -18.95 -4.89 13.62
N ASN A 89 -19.22 -6.01 12.93
CA ASN A 89 -20.58 -6.47 12.68
C ASN A 89 -21.36 -6.77 13.98
N ARG A 90 -20.69 -7.35 14.97
CA ARG A 90 -21.30 -7.63 16.28
C ARG A 90 -21.60 -6.34 17.04
N ARG A 91 -20.64 -5.42 17.09
CA ARG A 91 -20.74 -4.14 17.81
C ARG A 91 -21.85 -3.25 17.27
N TYR A 92 -21.95 -3.15 15.94
CA TYR A 92 -22.92 -2.26 15.26
C TYR A 92 -24.17 -2.99 14.76
N ALA A 93 -24.43 -4.22 15.21
CA ALA A 93 -25.55 -5.06 14.78
C ALA A 93 -25.71 -5.18 13.24
N ARG A 94 -24.58 -5.16 12.52
CA ARG A 94 -24.52 -5.27 11.05
C ARG A 94 -24.36 -6.73 10.61
N ARG A 95 -24.65 -6.96 9.33
CA ARG A 95 -24.39 -8.23 8.64
C ARG A 95 -23.67 -7.95 7.31
N GLY A 96 -22.99 -8.96 6.78
CA GLY A 96 -22.32 -8.89 5.49
C GLY A 96 -20.89 -8.34 5.55
N THR A 97 -20.39 -7.88 4.41
CA THR A 97 -19.03 -7.40 4.23
C THR A 97 -18.88 -5.94 4.61
N LEU A 98 -17.76 -5.59 5.25
CA LEU A 98 -17.40 -4.20 5.55
C LEU A 98 -16.67 -3.50 4.39
N TRP A 99 -16.03 -4.29 3.52
CA TRP A 99 -15.15 -3.80 2.46
C TRP A 99 -15.77 -4.03 1.08
N GLU A 100 -15.45 -3.19 0.09
CA GLU A 100 -15.87 -3.34 -1.33
C GLU A 100 -15.31 -4.61 -1.99
N GLY A 101 -14.45 -5.35 -1.28
CA GLY A 101 -13.93 -6.64 -1.68
C GLY A 101 -12.53 -6.87 -1.13
N ARG A 102 -11.71 -7.57 -1.92
CA ARG A 102 -10.30 -7.78 -1.60
C ARG A 102 -9.52 -6.47 -1.70
N TYR A 103 -8.50 -6.31 -0.88
CA TYR A 103 -7.49 -5.27 -1.05
C TYR A 103 -6.91 -5.25 -2.48
N ARG A 104 -6.46 -4.07 -2.89
CA ARG A 104 -5.71 -3.81 -4.13
C ARG A 104 -4.26 -3.56 -3.76
N ALA A 105 -3.32 -4.01 -4.58
CA ALA A 105 -1.90 -3.87 -4.30
C ALA A 105 -1.11 -3.73 -5.61
N THR A 106 -0.04 -2.95 -5.58
CA THR A 106 0.98 -2.87 -6.63
C THR A 106 2.36 -3.05 -6.03
N VAL A 107 3.25 -3.73 -6.75
CA VAL A 107 4.68 -3.78 -6.46
C VAL A 107 5.34 -2.52 -7.02
N ILE A 108 6.18 -1.87 -6.24
CA ILE A 108 6.85 -0.62 -6.62
C ILE A 108 8.37 -0.78 -6.65
N GLU A 109 9.02 -0.12 -7.60
CA GLU A 109 10.48 0.06 -7.62
C GLU A 109 10.90 0.91 -6.42
N GLY A 110 11.53 0.27 -5.43
CA GLY A 110 11.82 0.89 -4.13
C GLY A 110 12.56 2.21 -4.24
N GLU A 111 13.74 2.21 -4.86
CA GLU A 111 14.61 3.39 -5.02
C GLU A 111 13.89 4.62 -5.59
N ARG A 112 12.87 4.40 -6.44
CA ARG A 112 12.15 5.48 -7.10
C ARG A 112 10.87 5.87 -6.39
N TYR A 113 10.11 4.89 -5.91
CA TYR A 113 8.73 5.10 -5.49
C TYR A 113 8.48 4.88 -3.99
N PHE A 114 9.44 4.33 -3.24
CA PHE A 114 9.21 4.00 -1.82
C PHE A 114 8.89 5.25 -0.98
N LEU A 115 9.76 6.26 -0.99
CA LEU A 115 9.55 7.48 -0.21
C LEU A 115 8.32 8.25 -0.70
N LEU A 116 8.10 8.32 -2.01
CA LEU A 116 6.87 8.88 -2.59
C LEU A 116 5.62 8.15 -2.08
N ALA A 117 5.63 6.81 -2.08
CA ALA A 117 4.50 6.02 -1.60
C ALA A 117 4.27 6.22 -0.09
N SER A 118 5.33 6.29 0.70
CA SER A 118 5.25 6.57 2.15
C SER A 118 4.55 7.89 2.41
N ARG A 119 4.99 8.96 1.73
CA ARG A 119 4.34 10.28 1.79
C ARG A 119 2.89 10.24 1.33
N VAL A 120 2.61 9.58 0.21
CA VAL A 120 1.24 9.49 -0.33
C VAL A 120 0.30 8.82 0.67
N VAL A 121 0.74 7.72 1.30
CA VAL A 121 -0.03 7.02 2.34
C VAL A 121 -0.30 7.92 3.53
N GLU A 122 0.73 8.57 4.06
CA GLU A 122 0.62 9.34 5.31
C GLU A 122 -0.05 10.70 5.14
N MET A 123 0.01 11.27 3.93
CA MET A 123 -0.70 12.49 3.55
C MET A 123 -2.15 12.22 3.13
N CYS A 124 -2.59 10.95 3.03
CA CYS A 124 -3.97 10.64 2.67
C CYS A 124 -5.01 11.36 3.55
N PRO A 125 -4.88 11.46 4.88
CA PRO A 125 -5.84 12.18 5.71
C PRO A 125 -5.96 13.67 5.37
N VAL A 126 -4.84 14.33 5.05
CA VAL A 126 -4.82 15.73 4.59
C VAL A 126 -5.47 15.86 3.22
N ARG A 127 -5.13 14.97 2.28
CA ARG A 127 -5.71 14.93 0.93
C ARG A 127 -7.22 14.63 0.95
N ALA A 128 -7.68 13.90 1.96
CA ALA A 128 -9.09 13.63 2.23
C ALA A 128 -9.79 14.72 3.06
N GLN A 129 -9.10 15.84 3.35
CA GLN A 129 -9.60 16.98 4.12
C GLN A 129 -10.09 16.62 5.53
N LEU A 130 -9.54 15.56 6.13
CA LEU A 130 -9.87 15.15 7.50
C LEU A 130 -9.14 15.99 8.55
N VAL A 131 -7.94 16.48 8.21
CA VAL A 131 -7.09 17.35 9.03
C VAL A 131 -6.31 18.31 8.14
N SER A 132 -5.84 19.42 8.72
CA SER A 132 -5.01 20.40 8.00
C SER A 132 -3.54 19.98 7.90
N SER A 133 -3.02 19.29 8.93
CA SER A 133 -1.64 18.82 8.98
C SER A 133 -1.58 17.32 9.28
N PRO A 134 -0.60 16.58 8.71
CA PRO A 134 -0.53 15.12 8.87
C PRO A 134 -0.25 14.66 10.32
N GLU A 135 0.43 15.46 11.15
CA GLU A 135 0.67 15.18 12.57
C GLU A 135 -0.59 15.19 13.44
N ASP A 136 -1.65 15.87 12.99
CA ASP A 136 -2.94 15.96 13.68
C ASP A 136 -3.76 14.68 13.51
N TYR A 137 -3.40 13.82 12.56
CA TYR A 137 -4.08 12.55 12.33
C TYR A 137 -3.41 11.39 13.03
N ARG A 138 -3.88 11.05 14.24
CA ARG A 138 -3.29 9.96 15.05
C ARG A 138 -3.37 8.56 14.42
N TRP A 139 -4.30 8.33 13.48
CA TRP A 139 -4.50 7.01 12.86
C TRP A 139 -3.63 6.82 11.60
N SER A 140 -2.42 7.35 11.66
CA SER A 140 -1.40 7.35 10.61
C SER A 140 -0.04 7.11 11.24
N SER A 141 0.87 6.51 10.49
CA SER A 141 2.26 6.32 10.90
C SER A 141 3.11 7.59 10.83
N TYR A 142 2.59 8.71 10.32
CA TYR A 142 3.39 9.92 10.08
C TYR A 142 4.17 10.38 11.32
N ARG A 143 3.49 10.40 12.48
CA ARG A 143 4.07 10.80 13.76
C ARG A 143 5.28 9.94 14.17
N HIS A 144 5.33 8.69 13.72
CA HIS A 144 6.50 7.83 13.91
C HIS A 144 7.69 8.31 13.08
N HIS A 145 7.50 8.52 11.78
CA HIS A 145 8.58 8.89 10.88
C HIS A 145 9.13 10.31 11.12
N ILE A 146 8.36 11.21 11.76
CA ILE A 146 8.84 12.53 12.19
C ILE A 146 9.28 12.60 13.66
N GLY A 147 9.32 11.46 14.37
CA GLY A 147 9.86 11.36 15.72
C GLY A 147 8.97 11.84 16.86
N LEU A 148 7.68 12.08 16.61
CA LEU A 148 6.74 12.48 17.67
C LEU A 148 6.24 11.30 18.50
N THR A 149 6.24 10.08 17.93
CA THR A 149 5.84 8.85 18.61
C THR A 149 6.73 7.68 18.20
N LEU A 150 6.79 6.63 19.03
CA LEU A 150 7.37 5.35 18.64
C LEU A 150 6.23 4.37 18.40
N ASP A 151 6.12 3.85 17.18
CA ASP A 151 5.11 2.85 16.84
C ASP A 151 5.76 1.49 16.54
N SER A 152 5.51 0.54 17.44
CA SER A 152 5.98 -0.85 17.32
C SER A 152 5.37 -1.66 16.17
N LEU A 153 4.36 -1.13 15.46
CA LEU A 153 3.85 -1.72 14.22
C LEU A 153 4.79 -1.46 13.04
N ILE A 154 5.52 -0.34 13.08
CA ILE A 154 6.36 0.10 11.96
C ILE A 154 7.69 -0.63 11.96
N THR A 155 8.05 -1.12 10.78
CA THR A 155 9.38 -1.60 10.44
C THR A 155 9.96 -0.60 9.45
N ASP A 156 10.89 0.24 9.89
CA ASP A 156 11.53 1.20 9.00
C ASP A 156 12.24 0.48 7.83
N HIS A 157 12.07 1.02 6.62
CA HIS A 157 12.72 0.48 5.43
C HIS A 157 14.14 1.05 5.26
N PRO A 158 15.08 0.33 4.60
CA PRO A 158 16.43 0.86 4.33
C PRO A 158 16.46 2.24 3.65
N LEU A 159 15.47 2.54 2.80
CA LEU A 159 15.35 3.84 2.12
C LEU A 159 14.89 4.99 3.05
N TYR A 160 14.22 4.68 4.15
CA TYR A 160 14.02 5.66 5.23
C TYR A 160 15.32 5.82 6.03
N TRP A 161 16.04 4.71 6.27
CA TRP A 161 17.33 4.75 6.98
C TRP A 161 18.39 5.57 6.24
N SER A 162 18.37 5.58 4.91
CA SER A 162 19.30 6.37 4.09
C SER A 162 19.04 7.87 4.12
N LEU A 163 17.95 8.35 4.73
CA LEU A 163 17.66 9.79 4.85
C LEU A 163 18.62 10.52 5.79
N GLY A 164 19.34 9.81 6.66
CA GLY A 164 20.23 10.42 7.65
C GLY A 164 20.91 9.39 8.53
N ASN A 165 22.07 9.76 9.08
CA ASN A 165 22.90 8.86 9.87
C ASN A 165 22.38 8.75 11.31
N THR A 166 21.69 9.78 11.81
CA THR A 166 21.04 9.78 13.13
C THR A 166 19.51 9.71 13.03
N PRO A 167 18.81 9.22 14.08
CA PRO A 167 17.35 9.28 14.12
C PRO A 167 16.81 10.69 13.89
N PHE A 168 17.44 11.71 14.47
CA PHE A 168 17.04 13.11 14.33
C PHE A 168 17.18 13.61 12.89
N GLU A 169 18.29 13.30 12.21
CA GLU A 169 18.49 13.66 10.80
C GLU A 169 17.43 13.02 9.90
N ARG A 170 17.12 11.73 10.10
CA ARG A 170 16.09 11.02 9.32
C ARG A 170 14.71 11.63 9.52
N GLN A 171 14.34 11.88 10.77
CA GLN A 171 13.05 12.45 11.13
C GLN A 171 12.88 13.86 10.55
N ARG A 172 13.95 14.68 10.59
CA ARG A 172 13.97 16.00 9.98
C ARG A 172 13.87 15.93 8.46
N ALA A 173 14.70 15.11 7.81
CA ALA A 173 14.70 14.95 6.36
C ALA A 173 13.34 14.42 5.84
N TYR A 174 12.71 13.49 6.56
CA TYR A 174 11.39 12.99 6.21
C TYR A 174 10.30 14.05 6.37
N ARG A 175 10.35 14.86 7.44
CA ARG A 175 9.45 16.01 7.61
C ARG A 175 9.60 17.01 6.46
N GLU A 176 10.83 17.44 6.17
CA GLU A 176 11.14 18.37 5.07
C GLU A 176 10.65 17.82 3.72
N LEU A 177 10.80 16.51 3.50
CA LEU A 177 10.29 15.85 2.31
C LEU A 177 8.75 15.93 2.24
N CYS A 178 8.04 15.72 3.34
CA CYS A 178 6.57 15.81 3.40
C CYS A 178 6.03 17.24 3.26
N GLU A 179 6.79 18.25 3.68
CA GLU A 179 6.45 19.68 3.52
C GLU A 179 6.51 20.15 2.06
N GLN A 180 7.30 19.48 1.21
CA GLN A 180 7.28 19.75 -0.23
C GLN A 180 5.92 19.36 -0.85
N PRO A 181 5.42 20.07 -1.87
CA PRO A 181 4.23 19.63 -2.60
C PRO A 181 4.40 18.21 -3.15
N LEU A 182 3.34 17.40 -3.08
CA LEU A 182 3.29 16.11 -3.76
C LEU A 182 3.03 16.33 -5.26
N ASP A 183 3.78 15.66 -6.12
CA ASP A 183 3.43 15.60 -7.54
C ASP A 183 2.15 14.76 -7.71
N GLU A 184 1.03 15.45 -7.96
CA GLU A 184 -0.26 14.80 -8.14
C GLU A 184 -0.29 13.82 -9.32
N ARG A 185 0.59 13.97 -10.32
CA ARG A 185 0.72 13.00 -11.41
C ARG A 185 1.32 11.70 -10.89
N GLU A 186 2.38 11.77 -10.10
CA GLU A 186 3.03 10.59 -9.54
C GLU A 186 2.15 9.90 -8.49
N ALA A 187 1.49 10.67 -7.62
CA ALA A 187 0.51 10.16 -6.67
C ALA A 187 -0.66 9.45 -7.39
N SER A 188 -1.15 10.04 -8.48
CA SER A 188 -2.19 9.42 -9.32
C SER A 188 -1.69 8.14 -10.01
N GLN A 189 -0.45 8.12 -10.51
CA GLN A 189 0.15 6.93 -11.11
C GLN A 189 0.24 5.78 -10.10
N LEU A 190 0.69 6.06 -8.87
CA LEU A 190 0.75 5.09 -7.78
C LEU A 190 -0.63 4.51 -7.47
N GLN A 191 -1.64 5.39 -7.29
CA GLN A 191 -3.00 4.95 -7.00
C GLN A 191 -3.58 4.10 -8.13
N GLN A 192 -3.41 4.52 -9.39
CA GLN A 192 -3.90 3.77 -10.54
C GLN A 192 -3.21 2.41 -10.70
N ALA A 193 -1.88 2.36 -10.51
CA ALA A 193 -1.11 1.11 -10.53
C ALA A 193 -1.62 0.16 -9.46
N THR A 194 -1.91 0.67 -8.26
CA THR A 194 -2.45 -0.10 -7.13
C THR A 194 -3.82 -0.68 -7.44
N LEU A 195 -4.76 0.15 -7.91
CA LEU A 195 -6.13 -0.27 -8.21
C LEU A 195 -6.18 -1.31 -9.34
N LYS A 196 -5.32 -1.17 -10.36
CA LYS A 196 -5.21 -2.11 -11.49
C LYS A 196 -4.37 -3.35 -11.14
N GLY A 197 -3.50 -3.25 -10.14
CA GLY A 197 -2.58 -4.29 -9.73
C GLY A 197 -1.46 -4.56 -10.72
N TRP A 198 -0.86 -3.52 -11.30
CA TRP A 198 0.31 -3.65 -12.19
C TRP A 198 1.52 -3.02 -11.55
N VAL A 199 2.72 -3.52 -11.85
CA VAL A 199 3.98 -2.98 -11.33
C VAL A 199 4.08 -1.49 -11.62
N LEU A 200 4.63 -0.73 -10.67
CA LEU A 200 5.06 0.65 -10.87
C LEU A 200 6.59 0.72 -10.77
N GLY A 201 7.23 1.08 -11.88
CA GLY A 201 8.68 1.10 -11.99
C GLY A 201 9.13 1.52 -13.39
N SER A 202 10.43 1.76 -13.52
CA SER A 202 11.15 1.88 -14.79
C SER A 202 10.93 0.67 -15.70
N ASP A 203 11.22 0.82 -17.00
CA ASP A 203 11.09 -0.30 -17.95
C ASP A 203 12.04 -1.44 -17.59
N THR A 204 13.28 -1.11 -17.20
CA THR A 204 14.26 -2.08 -16.69
C THR A 204 13.76 -2.81 -15.45
N TYR A 205 13.12 -2.11 -14.51
CA TYR A 205 12.51 -2.73 -13.33
C TYR A 205 11.34 -3.65 -13.70
N ARG A 206 10.50 -3.25 -14.66
CA ARG A 206 9.38 -4.09 -15.14
C ARG A 206 9.88 -5.37 -15.81
N GLU A 207 10.94 -5.28 -16.61
CA GLU A 207 11.56 -6.45 -17.24
C GLU A 207 12.16 -7.41 -16.21
N TRP A 208 12.85 -6.87 -15.20
CA TRP A 208 13.36 -7.67 -14.09
C TRP A 208 12.21 -8.32 -13.30
N ALA A 209 11.20 -7.54 -12.90
CA ALA A 209 10.06 -8.01 -12.14
C ALA A 209 9.29 -9.08 -12.91
N ALA A 210 9.22 -9.01 -14.25
CA ALA A 210 8.56 -10.03 -15.07
C ALA A 210 9.22 -11.41 -14.95
N ARG A 211 10.52 -11.48 -14.65
CA ARG A 211 11.27 -12.74 -14.46
C ARG A 211 11.10 -13.32 -13.06
N ALA A 212 10.87 -12.47 -12.06
CA ALA A 212 10.75 -12.85 -10.66
C ALA A 212 9.28 -13.00 -10.17
N ALA A 213 8.33 -12.41 -10.89
CA ALA A 213 6.94 -12.35 -10.47
C ALA A 213 6.19 -13.68 -10.64
N ASN A 214 5.25 -13.94 -9.75
CA ASN A 214 4.31 -15.06 -9.85
C ASN A 214 3.28 -14.93 -10.99
N ARG A 215 3.22 -13.77 -11.65
CA ARG A 215 2.36 -13.50 -12.81
C ARG A 215 2.87 -12.35 -13.64
N ARG A 216 2.25 -12.13 -14.80
CA ARG A 216 2.50 -10.94 -15.65
C ARG A 216 2.39 -9.63 -14.86
N VAL A 217 3.36 -8.76 -15.11
CA VAL A 217 3.57 -7.47 -14.43
C VAL A 217 2.91 -6.27 -15.13
N SER A 218 2.48 -6.46 -16.38
CA SER A 218 1.83 -5.45 -17.22
C SER A 218 0.64 -6.05 -18.00
N PRO A 219 -0.36 -5.23 -18.39
CA PRO A 219 -1.45 -5.68 -19.24
C PRO A 219 -0.95 -5.97 -20.67
N LEU A 220 -1.63 -6.87 -21.38
CA LEU A 220 -1.39 -7.04 -22.81
C LEU A 220 -1.79 -5.76 -23.57
N PRO A 221 -1.08 -5.41 -24.65
CA PRO A 221 -1.51 -4.36 -25.57
C PRO A 221 -2.96 -4.61 -26.02
N ARG A 222 -3.80 -3.57 -25.98
CA ARG A 222 -5.16 -3.65 -26.49
C ARG A 222 -5.13 -3.67 -28.02
N GLY A 223 -5.57 -4.78 -28.63
CA GLY A 223 -5.72 -4.90 -30.10
C GLY A 223 -5.30 -6.26 -30.65
N ARG A 224 -5.68 -6.55 -31.91
CA ARG A 224 -5.22 -7.74 -32.64
C ARG A 224 -3.69 -7.67 -32.82
N PRO A 225 -2.94 -8.77 -32.62
CA PRO A 225 -1.51 -8.80 -32.91
C PRO A 225 -1.25 -8.28 -34.33
N ARG A 226 -0.29 -7.37 -34.47
CA ARG A 226 0.08 -6.82 -35.78
C ARG A 226 0.54 -7.99 -36.65
N LYS A 227 -0.16 -8.26 -37.76
CA LYS A 227 0.21 -9.33 -38.69
C LYS A 227 1.61 -9.00 -39.22
N VAL A 228 2.60 -9.81 -38.86
CA VAL A 228 3.95 -9.71 -39.44
C VAL A 228 3.78 -9.98 -40.93
N ARG A 229 4.10 -9.01 -41.78
CA ARG A 229 4.16 -9.24 -43.22
C ARG A 229 5.44 -10.03 -43.46
N GLU A 230 5.30 -11.30 -43.83
CA GLU A 230 6.40 -12.07 -44.41
C GLU A 230 6.87 -11.33 -45.66
N THR A 231 8.12 -10.88 -45.65
CA THR A 231 8.79 -10.32 -46.82
C THR A 231 8.91 -11.43 -47.85
N PRO A 232 8.44 -11.26 -49.09
CA PRO A 232 8.66 -12.26 -50.13
C PRO A 232 10.16 -12.45 -50.32
N HIS A 233 10.62 -13.70 -50.29
CA HIS A 233 11.95 -14.04 -50.80
C HIS A 233 11.97 -13.72 -52.29
N THR A 234 12.71 -12.67 -52.66
CA THR A 234 13.07 -12.40 -54.06
C THR A 234 14.04 -13.50 -54.51
N GLN A 235 13.61 -14.32 -55.47
CA GLN A 235 14.51 -15.13 -56.30
C GLN A 235 14.95 -14.30 -57.51
#